data_AF-G9KBD6-F1
#
_entry.id   AF-G9KBD6-F1
#
_cell.length_a   1.000
_cell.length_b   1.000
_cell.length_c   1.000
_cell.angle_alpha   90.00
_cell.angle_beta   90.00
_cell.angle_gamma   90.00
#
_symmetry.space_group_name_H-M   'P 1'
#
loop_
_entity.id
_entity.type
_entity.pdbx_description
1 polymer ?
#
loop_
_entity_poly.entity_id
_entity_poly.type
_entity_poly.pdbx_seq_one_letter_code
_entity_poly.pdbx_strand_id
1 'polypeptide(L)' 'VRRLHSSVAAQAGSQWRLQQGLAANPSGYGPLTEYPDWSYADGRPAPPMRGQLRRKAQREKFARRVVLLSQ' A
#
# COMPACT_ATOMS: atom_id res chain seq x y z
N VAL A 1 5.93 20.68 6.00
CA VAL A 1 6.16 19.26 5.62
C VAL A 1 6.94 19.24 4.32
N ARG A 2 8.17 18.69 4.30
CA ARG A 2 8.97 18.57 3.06
C ARG A 2 8.33 17.50 2.16
N ARG A 3 7.96 17.86 0.93
CA ARG A 3 7.53 16.89 -0.08
C ARG A 3 8.76 16.35 -0.80
N LEU A 4 9.25 15.19 -0.37
CA LEU A 4 10.25 14.45 -1.13
C LEU A 4 9.55 13.74 -2.29
N HIS A 5 10.08 13.91 -3.51
CA HIS A 5 9.48 13.38 -4.73
C HIS A 5 9.90 11.92 -4.92
N SER A 6 8.95 10.98 -4.88
CA SER A 6 9.21 9.54 -5.01
C SER A 6 9.10 9.02 -6.46
N SER A 7 9.10 9.89 -7.48
CA SER A 7 8.95 9.45 -8.88
C SER A 7 10.06 8.52 -9.34
N VAL A 8 11.28 8.74 -8.85
CA VAL A 8 12.47 7.97 -9.30
C VAL A 8 12.32 6.49 -8.96
N ALA A 9 11.72 6.17 -7.81
CA ALA A 9 11.45 4.78 -7.40
C ALA A 9 10.45 4.07 -8.33
N ALA A 10 9.62 4.81 -9.05
CA ALA A 10 8.69 4.29 -10.06
C ALA A 10 9.26 4.31 -11.49
N GLN A 11 10.43 4.92 -11.71
CA GLN A 11 11.04 5.05 -13.05
C GLN A 11 11.98 3.87 -13.36
N ALA A 12 12.72 3.36 -12.38
CA ALA A 12 13.61 2.21 -12.56
C ALA A 12 12.88 0.88 -12.28
N GLY A 13 12.90 -0.04 -13.26
CA GLY A 13 12.41 -1.41 -13.12
C GLY A 13 10.89 -1.54 -12.95
N SER A 14 10.11 -0.47 -13.15
CA SER A 14 8.65 -0.52 -13.03
C SER A 14 7.98 -1.38 -14.08
N GLN A 15 8.47 -1.38 -15.32
CA GLN A 15 7.96 -2.24 -16.39
C GLN A 15 8.14 -3.72 -16.05
N TRP A 16 9.32 -4.11 -15.57
CA TRP A 16 9.55 -5.49 -15.12
C TRP A 16 8.63 -5.86 -13.95
N ARG A 17 8.47 -4.98 -12.95
CA ARG A 17 7.54 -5.21 -11.83
C ARG A 17 6.10 -5.43 -12.32
N LEU A 18 5.64 -4.61 -13.26
CA LEU A 18 4.30 -4.75 -13.85
C LEU A 18 4.15 -6.09 -14.59
N GLN A 19 5.17 -6.53 -15.33
CA GLN A 19 5.17 -7.85 -15.98
C GLN A 19 5.07 -9.00 -14.98
N GLN A 20 5.57 -8.82 -13.76
CA GLN A 20 5.44 -9.78 -12.67
C GLN A 20 4.15 -9.62 -11.84
N GLY A 21 3.23 -8.74 -12.25
CA GLY A 21 1.99 -8.47 -11.50
C GLY A 21 2.19 -7.69 -10.19
N LEU A 22 3.33 -7.01 -10.03
CA LEU A 22 3.63 -6.17 -8.87
C LEU A 22 3.28 -4.70 -9.12
N ALA A 23 3.20 -3.92 -8.04
CA ALA A 23 3.07 -2.47 -8.14
C ALA A 23 4.30 -1.86 -8.86
N ALA A 24 4.06 -0.94 -9.81
CA ALA A 24 5.15 -0.19 -10.47
C ALA A 24 6.06 0.55 -9.47
N ASN A 25 5.45 1.14 -8.43
CA ASN A 25 6.15 1.72 -7.29
C ASN A 25 6.14 0.74 -6.11
N PRO A 26 7.30 0.35 -5.55
CA PRO A 26 7.37 -0.59 -4.43
C PRO A 26 6.66 -0.10 -3.16
N SER A 27 6.44 1.21 -2.99
CA SER A 27 5.72 1.79 -1.86
C SER A 27 4.19 1.85 -2.05
N GLY A 28 3.67 1.39 -3.19
CA GLY A 28 2.24 1.49 -3.52
C GLY A 28 1.39 0.50 -2.72
N TYR A 29 1.64 -0.79 -2.92
CA TYR A 29 1.06 -1.90 -2.18
C TYR A 29 2.04 -3.06 -2.19
N GLY A 30 1.96 -3.93 -1.19
CA GLY A 30 2.85 -5.07 -1.03
C GLY A 30 3.36 -5.22 0.41
N PRO A 31 4.09 -6.30 0.70
CA PRO A 31 4.54 -6.60 2.07
C PRO A 31 5.38 -5.48 2.68
N LEU A 32 6.18 -4.80 1.86
CA LEU A 32 7.00 -3.65 2.29
C LEU A 32 6.20 -2.50 2.91
N THR A 33 4.92 -2.32 2.53
CA THR A 33 4.10 -1.18 3.00
C THR A 33 2.85 -1.60 3.75
N GLU A 34 2.44 -2.86 3.63
CA GLU A 34 1.25 -3.38 4.33
C GLU A 34 1.61 -4.01 5.67
N TYR A 35 2.84 -4.48 5.86
CA TYR A 35 3.30 -4.97 7.17
C TYR A 35 3.64 -3.84 8.13
N PRO A 36 3.52 -4.10 9.45
CA PRO A 36 3.92 -3.12 10.46
C PRO A 36 5.44 -2.97 10.47
N ASP A 37 5.91 -1.73 10.61
CA ASP A 37 7.34 -1.41 10.67
C ASP A 37 8.03 -1.93 11.95
N TRP A 38 7.25 -2.26 12.99
CA TRP A 38 7.73 -2.74 14.28
C TRP A 38 6.70 -3.61 15.00
N SER A 39 7.14 -4.31 16.04
CA SER A 39 6.29 -5.02 17.00
C SER A 39 6.88 -4.88 18.40
N TYR A 40 6.09 -5.14 19.43
CA TYR A 40 6.61 -5.14 20.80
C TYR A 40 7.56 -6.34 21.00
N ALA A 41 8.54 -6.20 21.90
CA ALA A 41 9.52 -7.26 22.16
C ALA A 41 8.90 -8.56 22.71
N ASP A 42 7.71 -8.47 23.33
CA ASP A 42 6.92 -9.60 23.80
C ASP A 42 6.07 -10.26 22.68
N GLY A 43 6.22 -9.81 21.44
CA GLY A 43 5.51 -10.32 20.27
C GLY A 43 4.11 -9.74 20.08
N ARG A 44 3.67 -8.80 20.91
CA ARG A 44 2.38 -8.12 20.67
C ARG A 44 2.44 -7.30 19.39
N PRO A 45 1.33 -7.25 18.62
CA PRO A 45 1.29 -6.48 17.39
C PRO A 45 1.36 -4.98 17.70
N ALA A 46 2.04 -4.22 16.83
CA ALA A 46 1.98 -2.78 16.88
C ALA A 46 0.55 -2.28 16.56
N PRO A 47 0.13 -1.14 17.13
CA PRO A 47 -1.12 -0.50 16.76
C PRO A 47 -1.13 -0.15 15.26
N PRO A 48 -2.31 -0.17 14.61
CA PRO A 48 -2.41 0.06 13.17
C PRO A 48 -1.98 1.48 12.79
N MET A 49 -1.21 1.61 11.72
CA MET A 49 -0.72 2.90 11.26
C MET A 49 -1.85 3.70 10.59
N ARG A 50 -1.88 5.02 10.79
CA ARG A 50 -2.89 5.92 10.18
C ARG A 50 -3.02 5.73 8.65
N GLY A 51 -1.89 5.56 7.97
CA GLY A 51 -1.86 5.32 6.52
C GLY A 51 -2.44 3.97 6.10
N GLN A 52 -2.27 2.92 6.91
CA GLN A 52 -2.88 1.61 6.68
C GLN A 52 -4.40 1.68 6.85
N LEU A 53 -4.89 2.31 7.94
CA LEU A 53 -6.32 2.51 8.18
C LEU A 53 -7.00 3.26 7.03
N ARG A 54 -6.40 4.37 6.58
CA ARG A 54 -6.90 5.14 5.44
C ARG A 54 -6.98 4.29 4.17
N ARG A 55 -5.93 3.52 3.86
CA ARG A 55 -5.91 2.64 2.67
C ARG A 55 -6.98 1.55 2.75
N LYS A 56 -7.20 0.94 3.91
CA LYS A 56 -8.27 -0.06 4.11
C LYS A 56 -9.65 0.54 3.83
N ALA A 57 -9.95 1.71 4.42
CA ALA A 57 -11.23 2.40 4.18
C ALA A 57 -11.43 2.79 2.70
N GLN A 58 -10.37 3.23 2.01
CA GLN A 58 -10.42 3.54 0.58
C GLN A 58 -10.69 2.29 -0.27
N ARG A 59 -10.03 1.16 0.04
CA ARG A 59 -10.24 -0.13 -0.63
C ARG A 59 -11.67 -0.64 -0.43
N GLU A 60 -12.20 -0.52 0.79
CA GLU A 60 -13.58 -0.88 1.11
C GLU A 60 -14.59 -0.04 0.33
N LYS A 61 -14.39 1.29 0.28
CA LYS A 61 -15.23 2.19 -0.52
C LYS A 61 -15.20 1.83 -2.00
N PHE A 62 -14.02 1.52 -2.53
CA PHE A 62 -13.85 1.10 -3.91
C PHE A 62 -14.59 -0.21 -4.20
N ALA A 63 -14.41 -1.24 -3.36
CA ALA A 63 -15.10 -2.52 -3.51
C ALA A 63 -16.62 -2.37 -3.47
N ARG A 64 -17.16 -1.58 -2.51
CA ARG A 64 -18.60 -1.27 -2.45
C ARG A 64 -19.11 -0.63 -3.73
N ARG A 65 -18.33 0.30 -4.31
CA ARG A 65 -18.68 0.95 -5.59
C ARG A 65 -18.69 -0.04 -6.74
N VAL A 66 -17.72 -0.94 -6.82
CA VAL A 66 -17.68 -1.99 -7.87
C VAL A 66 -18.94 -2.86 -7.77
N VAL A 67 -19.28 -3.34 -6.58
CA VAL A 67 -20.49 -4.16 -6.36
C VAL A 67 -21.76 -3.41 -6.78
N LEU A 68 -21.90 -2.14 -6.36
CA LEU A 68 -23.06 -1.32 -6.71
C LEU A 68 -23.24 -1.14 -8.24
N LEU A 69 -22.14 -1.02 -8.98
CA LEU A 69 -22.17 -0.78 -10.43
C LEU A 69 -22.29 -2.06 -11.26
N SER A 70 -22.17 -3.24 -10.64
CA SER A 70 -22.28 -4.54 -11.30
C SER A 70 -23.59 -5.27 -10.99
N GLN A 71 -24.46 -4.67 -10.17
CA GLN A 71 -25.86 -5.08 -9.98
C GLN A 71 -26.75 -4.43 -11.04
#